data_AF-A0A7W1EB23-F1
#
_entry.id   AF-A0A7W1EB23-F1
#
_cell.length_a   1.000
_cell.length_b   1.000
_cell.length_c   1.000
_cell.angle_alpha   90.00
_cell.angle_beta   90.00
_cell.angle_gamma   90.00
#
_symmetry.space_group_name_H-M   'P 1'
#
loop_
_entity.id
_entity.type
_entity.pdbx_description
1 polymer ?
#
loop_
_entity_poly.entity_id
_entity_poly.type
_entity_poly.pdbx_seq_one_letter_code
_entity_poly.pdbx_strand_id
1 'polypeptide(L)'
;MTKLTHLDESGRARMVDVGGKPVTERSAVAGGQVRMARATFDLVASGSVPKGDVIAVAELAGVMAAKRTGELIPLCHPLGLDVITVEAQPDNLLPGIQIVATARLAGRTGVEMEVLTAVSVACLTVYDMVKAVDTMAVIENIRLLQKRGGNRGDWHREEASREATDGIPRTIEAENRAGGAAGSAGAGDRAEYRSGGGMDEGGSRGR
;
A
#
# COMPACT_ATOMS: atom_id res chain seq x y z
N MET A 1 -26.34 1.31 -21.86
CA MET A 1 -26.37 1.49 -20.38
C MET A 1 -25.44 0.47 -19.75
N THR A 2 -24.41 0.92 -19.06
CA THR A 2 -23.43 0.07 -18.38
C THR A 2 -24.10 -0.56 -17.15
N LYS A 3 -24.36 -1.87 -17.19
CA LYS A 3 -24.98 -2.62 -16.09
C LYS A 3 -24.11 -2.46 -14.83
N LEU A 4 -24.65 -1.85 -13.77
CA LEU A 4 -23.95 -1.67 -12.50
C LEU A 4 -23.62 -3.06 -11.93
N THR A 5 -22.32 -3.39 -11.82
CA THR A 5 -21.88 -4.75 -11.48
C THR A 5 -22.21 -5.15 -10.04
N HIS A 6 -22.43 -4.18 -9.15
CA HIS A 6 -22.65 -4.40 -7.72
C HIS A 6 -24.12 -4.55 -7.33
N LEU A 7 -25.04 -4.58 -8.29
CA LEU A 7 -26.46 -4.81 -8.02
C LEU A 7 -26.89 -6.18 -8.57
N ASP A 8 -27.80 -6.85 -7.87
CA ASP A 8 -28.53 -8.01 -8.38
C ASP A 8 -29.72 -7.59 -9.26
N GLU A 9 -30.46 -8.56 -9.80
CA GLU A 9 -31.62 -8.31 -10.67
C GLU A 9 -32.79 -7.61 -9.95
N SER A 10 -32.77 -7.61 -8.60
CA SER A 10 -33.72 -6.89 -7.74
C SER A 10 -33.19 -5.53 -7.25
N GLY A 11 -31.99 -5.12 -7.67
CA GLY A 11 -31.37 -3.87 -7.24
C GLY A 11 -30.68 -3.92 -5.87
N ARG A 12 -30.44 -5.11 -5.31
CA ARG A 12 -29.71 -5.25 -4.02
C ARG A 12 -28.21 -5.33 -4.24
N ALA A 13 -27.47 -4.74 -3.31
CA ALA A 13 -26.02 -4.80 -3.27
C ALA A 13 -25.51 -6.25 -3.21
N ARG A 14 -24.58 -6.61 -4.09
CA ARG A 14 -23.88 -7.90 -4.07
C ARG A 14 -22.40 -7.74 -4.42
N MET A 15 -21.58 -8.60 -3.82
CA MET A 15 -20.18 -8.76 -4.23
C MET A 15 -20.14 -9.41 -5.62
N VAL A 16 -19.27 -8.87 -6.49
CA VAL A 16 -19.12 -9.38 -7.85
C VAL A 16 -18.37 -10.70 -7.83
N ASP A 17 -18.88 -11.74 -8.51
CA ASP A 17 -18.10 -12.96 -8.71
C ASP A 17 -16.91 -12.69 -9.64
N VAL A 18 -15.71 -13.03 -9.17
CA VAL A 18 -14.45 -12.89 -9.90
C VAL A 18 -13.77 -14.24 -10.15
N GLY A 19 -14.38 -15.36 -9.74
CA GLY A 19 -13.81 -16.72 -9.81
C GLY A 19 -13.53 -17.23 -11.22
N GLY A 20 -14.15 -16.64 -12.25
CA GLY A 20 -13.84 -16.91 -13.66
C GLY A 20 -12.77 -16.00 -14.29
N LYS A 21 -12.34 -14.94 -13.59
CA LYS A 21 -11.35 -13.98 -14.13
C LYS A 21 -9.92 -14.51 -13.95
N PRO A 22 -9.01 -14.27 -14.91
CA PRO A 22 -7.62 -14.64 -14.76
C PRO A 22 -6.95 -13.86 -13.62
N VAL A 23 -5.94 -14.49 -13.01
CA VAL A 23 -5.01 -13.83 -12.08
C VAL A 23 -4.01 -13.04 -12.92
N THR A 24 -3.89 -11.74 -12.63
CA THR A 24 -2.92 -10.86 -13.28
C THR A 24 -2.24 -9.98 -12.23
N GLU A 25 -1.06 -9.45 -12.55
CA GLU A 25 -0.49 -8.38 -11.73
C GLU A 25 -1.39 -7.14 -11.75
N ARG A 26 -1.51 -6.51 -10.58
CA ARG A 26 -2.35 -5.34 -10.35
C ARG A 26 -1.64 -4.41 -9.39
N SER A 27 -1.67 -3.12 -9.70
CA SER A 27 -1.17 -2.11 -8.79
C SER A 27 -2.07 -0.88 -8.78
N ALA A 28 -2.04 -0.15 -7.69
CA ALA A 28 -2.74 1.12 -7.55
C ALA A 28 -1.90 2.10 -6.72
N VAL A 29 -2.13 3.38 -6.96
CA VAL A 29 -1.56 4.48 -6.19
C VAL A 29 -2.68 5.44 -5.84
N ALA A 30 -2.80 5.81 -4.57
CA ALA A 30 -3.69 6.86 -4.10
C ALA A 30 -2.92 7.91 -3.31
N GLY A 31 -3.45 9.14 -3.27
CA GLY A 31 -2.91 10.22 -2.46
C GLY A 31 -4.00 10.93 -1.69
N GLY A 32 -3.62 11.65 -0.64
CA GLY A 32 -4.49 12.45 0.22
C GLY A 32 -3.68 13.44 1.04
N GLN A 33 -4.38 14.38 1.67
CA GLN A 33 -3.79 15.53 2.34
C GLN A 33 -4.42 15.77 3.70
N VAL A 34 -3.63 16.23 4.66
CA VAL A 34 -4.12 16.80 5.91
C VAL A 34 -3.55 18.21 6.06
N ARG A 35 -4.37 19.22 5.76
CA ARG A 35 -4.03 20.63 5.94
C ARG A 35 -4.26 21.05 7.38
N MET A 36 -3.38 21.87 7.94
CA MET A 36 -3.44 22.30 9.33
C MET A 36 -2.93 23.74 9.49
N ALA A 37 -3.11 24.33 10.68
CA ALA A 37 -2.52 25.61 10.98
C ALA A 37 -0.98 25.54 10.93
N ARG A 38 -0.33 26.66 10.56
CA ARG A 38 1.14 26.73 10.47
C ARG A 38 1.83 26.32 11.78
N ALA A 39 1.31 26.76 12.92
CA ALA A 39 1.85 26.39 14.23
C ALA A 39 1.78 24.88 14.48
N THR A 40 0.68 24.22 14.09
CA THR A 40 0.53 22.76 14.15
C THR A 40 1.52 22.05 13.25
N PHE A 41 1.65 22.54 12.01
CA PHE A 41 2.63 22.02 11.05
C PHE A 41 4.05 22.10 11.60
N ASP A 42 4.45 23.23 12.20
CA ASP A 42 5.78 23.40 12.77
C ASP A 42 6.04 22.43 13.94
N LEU A 43 5.01 22.10 14.75
CA LEU A 43 5.10 21.06 15.78
C LEU A 43 5.30 19.67 15.18
N VAL A 44 4.56 19.33 14.12
CA VAL A 44 4.71 18.03 13.44
C VAL A 44 6.09 17.92 12.78
N ALA A 45 6.51 18.95 12.04
CA ALA A 45 7.79 18.97 11.33
C ALA A 45 9.01 18.91 12.28
N SER A 46 8.87 19.45 13.50
CA SER A 46 9.90 19.37 14.54
C SER A 46 9.81 18.13 15.43
N GLY A 47 8.82 17.25 15.22
CA GLY A 47 8.61 16.06 16.07
C GLY A 47 8.18 16.40 17.51
N SER A 48 7.66 17.61 17.75
CA SER A 48 7.34 18.14 19.08
C SER A 48 5.86 17.96 19.46
N VAL A 49 5.12 17.10 18.74
CA VAL A 49 3.73 16.78 19.08
C VAL A 49 3.68 15.93 20.35
N PRO A 50 2.85 16.27 21.37
CA PRO A 50 2.83 15.56 22.65
C PRO A 50 2.53 14.05 22.56
N LYS A 51 1.85 13.63 21.50
CA LYS A 51 1.47 12.23 21.26
C LYS A 51 2.57 11.38 20.61
N GLY A 52 3.70 11.99 20.24
CA GLY A 52 4.83 11.30 19.61
C GLY A 52 4.90 11.52 18.09
N ASP A 53 5.57 10.60 17.40
CA ASP A 53 5.86 10.70 15.96
C ASP A 53 4.59 10.53 15.12
N VAL A 54 4.07 11.65 14.61
CA VAL A 54 2.85 11.69 13.80
C VAL A 54 3.01 10.96 12.48
N ILE A 55 4.19 11.06 11.84
CA ILE A 55 4.44 10.51 10.50
C ILE A 55 4.51 8.99 10.60
N ALA A 56 5.38 8.47 11.48
CA ALA A 56 5.57 7.03 11.63
C ALA A 56 4.28 6.30 12.03
N VAL A 57 3.49 6.90 12.93
CA VAL A 57 2.21 6.31 13.36
C VAL A 57 1.17 6.32 12.24
N ALA A 58 1.12 7.39 11.43
CA ALA A 58 0.21 7.48 10.29
C ALA A 58 0.54 6.47 9.19
N GLU A 59 1.83 6.29 8.86
CA GLU A 59 2.27 5.30 7.87
C GLU A 59 1.91 3.88 8.30
N LEU A 60 2.22 3.53 9.56
CA LEU A 60 1.86 2.22 10.12
C LEU A 60 0.35 1.99 10.11
N ALA A 61 -0.44 2.98 10.50
CA ALA A 61 -1.89 2.91 10.47
C ALA A 61 -2.43 2.68 9.05
N GLY A 62 -1.87 3.37 8.05
CA GLY A 62 -2.21 3.17 6.64
C GLY A 62 -1.89 1.75 6.15
N VAL A 63 -0.71 1.20 6.48
CA VAL A 63 -0.33 -0.18 6.15
C VAL A 63 -1.27 -1.19 6.80
N MET A 64 -1.63 -0.98 8.07
CA MET A 64 -2.59 -1.83 8.77
C MET A 64 -3.99 -1.76 8.13
N ALA A 65 -4.43 -0.57 7.75
CA ALA A 65 -5.73 -0.36 7.14
C ALA A 65 -5.85 -1.01 5.76
N ALA A 66 -4.82 -0.92 4.92
CA ALA A 66 -4.80 -1.56 3.61
C ALA A 66 -5.11 -3.06 3.70
N LYS A 67 -4.47 -3.76 4.66
CA LYS A 67 -4.67 -5.19 4.89
C LYS A 67 -6.06 -5.57 5.40
N ARG A 68 -6.81 -4.60 5.92
CA ARG A 68 -8.16 -4.78 6.50
C ARG A 68 -9.27 -4.18 5.63
N THR A 69 -8.95 -3.81 4.38
CA THR A 69 -9.91 -3.16 3.47
C THR A 69 -11.18 -4.00 3.26
N GLY A 70 -11.05 -5.32 3.08
CA GLY A 70 -12.20 -6.22 2.94
C GLY A 70 -13.08 -6.36 4.20
N GLU A 71 -12.58 -5.97 5.37
CA GLU A 71 -13.39 -5.90 6.60
C GLU A 71 -14.18 -4.59 6.69
N LEU A 72 -13.68 -3.52 6.08
CA LEU A 72 -14.24 -2.17 6.18
C LEU A 72 -15.19 -1.84 5.03
N ILE A 73 -14.88 -2.30 3.81
CA ILE A 73 -15.67 -2.00 2.61
C ILE A 73 -16.55 -3.21 2.27
N PRO A 74 -17.89 -3.15 2.45
CA PRO A 74 -18.76 -4.34 2.50
C PRO A 74 -18.73 -5.27 1.28
N LEU A 75 -18.42 -4.74 0.09
CA LEU A 75 -18.43 -5.50 -1.16
C LEU A 75 -17.03 -5.73 -1.75
N CYS A 76 -15.98 -5.37 -1.01
CA CYS A 76 -14.61 -5.69 -1.41
C CYS A 76 -14.32 -7.16 -1.17
N HIS A 77 -13.62 -7.78 -2.12
CA HIS A 77 -13.03 -9.09 -1.89
C HIS A 77 -11.92 -8.98 -0.85
N PRO A 78 -11.72 -9.99 0.01
CA PRO A 78 -10.49 -10.08 0.77
C PRO A 78 -9.33 -10.37 -0.18
N LEU A 79 -8.26 -9.58 -0.08
CA LEU A 79 -7.09 -9.67 -0.96
C LEU A 79 -5.82 -9.87 -0.15
N GLY A 80 -4.99 -10.83 -0.56
CA GLY A 80 -3.62 -10.97 -0.08
C GLY A 80 -2.73 -9.98 -0.83
N LEU A 81 -2.34 -8.89 -0.16
CA LEU A 81 -1.40 -7.91 -0.72
C LEU A 81 0.01 -8.50 -0.77
N ASP A 82 0.69 -8.37 -1.91
CA ASP A 82 2.11 -8.73 -2.01
C ASP A 82 2.99 -7.64 -1.38
N VAL A 83 2.61 -6.37 -1.60
CA VAL A 83 3.27 -5.21 -1.00
C VAL A 83 2.29 -4.06 -0.84
N ILE A 84 2.47 -3.30 0.24
CA ILE A 84 1.84 -2.01 0.50
C ILE A 84 2.91 -1.07 1.06
N THR A 85 3.03 0.12 0.48
CA THR A 85 3.77 1.23 1.07
C THR A 85 2.83 2.39 1.35
N VAL A 86 3.09 3.11 2.43
CA VAL A 86 2.43 4.36 2.78
C VAL A 86 3.54 5.32 3.18
N GLU A 87 3.59 6.46 2.52
CA GLU A 87 4.59 7.50 2.76
C GLU A 87 3.85 8.78 3.15
N ALA A 88 4.21 9.36 4.28
CA ALA A 88 3.65 10.62 4.78
C ALA A 88 4.75 11.67 4.93
N GLN A 89 4.52 12.86 4.39
CA GLN A 89 5.54 13.91 4.37
C GLN A 89 4.96 15.30 4.68
N PRO A 90 5.67 16.13 5.47
CA PRO A 90 5.33 17.53 5.62
C PRO A 90 5.46 18.29 4.31
N ASP A 91 4.44 19.08 3.98
CA ASP A 91 4.41 20.00 2.84
C ASP A 91 4.16 21.42 3.34
N ASN A 92 5.18 22.28 3.16
CA ASN A 92 5.16 23.67 3.60
C ASN A 92 4.19 24.56 2.81
N LEU A 93 3.91 24.22 1.54
CA LEU A 93 3.03 25.02 0.67
C LEU A 93 1.55 24.77 1.00
N LEU A 94 1.21 23.59 1.52
CA LEU A 94 -0.14 23.23 1.99
C LEU A 94 -0.54 23.92 3.32
N PRO A 95 0.42 24.41 4.13
CA PRO A 95 0.96 23.72 5.32
C PRO A 95 0.17 22.49 5.78
N GLY A 96 0.79 21.31 5.69
CA GLY A 96 0.15 20.05 6.09
C GLY A 96 0.99 18.81 5.85
N ILE A 97 0.32 17.66 5.82
CA ILE A 97 0.92 16.36 5.50
C ILE A 97 0.35 15.85 4.17
N GLN A 98 1.22 15.55 3.22
CA GLN A 98 0.91 14.78 2.01
C GLN A 98 1.08 13.30 2.32
N ILE A 99 0.13 12.48 1.88
CA ILE A 99 0.16 11.03 2.09
C ILE A 99 -0.06 10.34 0.77
N VAL A 100 0.81 9.38 0.44
CA VAL A 100 0.65 8.51 -0.74
C VAL A 100 0.78 7.06 -0.34
N ALA A 101 -0.12 6.23 -0.87
CA ALA A 101 -0.08 4.79 -0.71
C ALA A 101 0.01 4.08 -2.06
N THR A 102 0.86 3.05 -2.13
CA THR A 102 1.01 2.19 -3.30
C THR A 102 0.86 0.73 -2.90
N ALA A 103 -0.01 -0.01 -3.59
CA ALA A 103 -0.21 -1.43 -3.35
C ALA A 103 -0.04 -2.25 -4.63
N ARG A 104 0.40 -3.50 -4.50
CA ARG A 104 0.47 -4.48 -5.58
C ARG A 104 0.04 -5.86 -5.11
N LEU A 105 -0.56 -6.62 -6.02
CA LEU A 105 -0.78 -8.05 -5.87
C LEU A 105 -0.88 -8.76 -7.23
N ALA A 106 -0.78 -10.09 -7.21
CA ALA A 106 -1.30 -10.96 -8.27
C ALA A 106 -2.72 -11.43 -7.93
N GLY A 107 -3.74 -11.02 -8.71
CA GLY A 107 -5.13 -11.33 -8.37
C GLY A 107 -6.17 -11.09 -9.45
N ARG A 108 -7.43 -11.32 -9.09
CA ARG A 108 -8.59 -11.33 -10.02
C ARG A 108 -9.36 -10.00 -10.04
N THR A 109 -9.11 -9.14 -9.05
CA THR A 109 -9.69 -7.81 -8.90
C THR A 109 -8.62 -6.81 -8.47
N GLY A 110 -8.83 -5.54 -8.78
CA GLY A 110 -7.89 -4.44 -8.49
C GLY A 110 -7.73 -4.14 -7.00
N VAL A 111 -6.73 -3.31 -6.71
CA VAL A 111 -6.34 -2.88 -5.36
C VAL A 111 -6.61 -1.40 -5.11
N GLU A 112 -7.54 -0.80 -5.87
CA GLU A 112 -7.86 0.61 -5.73
C GLU A 112 -8.38 0.94 -4.33
N MET A 113 -9.16 0.03 -3.74
CA MET A 113 -9.76 0.24 -2.42
C MET A 113 -8.74 0.12 -1.31
N GLU A 114 -7.72 -0.72 -1.47
CA GLU A 114 -6.66 -0.91 -0.49
C GLU A 114 -5.81 0.35 -0.33
N VAL A 115 -5.42 0.99 -1.43
CA VAL A 115 -4.67 2.25 -1.36
C VAL A 115 -5.52 3.43 -0.89
N LEU A 116 -6.80 3.50 -1.29
CA LEU A 116 -7.71 4.55 -0.82
C LEU A 116 -7.99 4.42 0.68
N THR A 117 -8.16 3.19 1.17
CA THR A 117 -8.37 2.91 2.60
C THR A 117 -7.11 3.23 3.39
N ALA A 118 -5.93 2.86 2.88
CA ALA A 118 -4.64 3.19 3.50
C ALA A 118 -4.47 4.70 3.70
N VAL A 119 -4.63 5.48 2.64
CA VAL A 119 -4.53 6.95 2.69
C VAL A 119 -5.57 7.53 3.66
N SER A 120 -6.82 7.06 3.59
CA SER A 120 -7.90 7.57 4.44
C SER A 120 -7.60 7.39 5.92
N VAL A 121 -7.16 6.20 6.32
CA VAL A 121 -6.85 5.90 7.72
C VAL A 121 -5.57 6.58 8.17
N ALA A 122 -4.56 6.71 7.30
CA ALA A 122 -3.37 7.50 7.60
C ALA A 122 -3.73 8.98 7.85
N CYS A 123 -4.58 9.58 7.01
CA CYS A 123 -5.11 10.94 7.23
C CYS A 123 -5.87 11.07 8.56
N LEU A 124 -6.76 10.12 8.86
CA LEU A 124 -7.48 10.09 10.15
C LEU A 124 -6.53 9.98 11.34
N THR A 125 -5.43 9.25 11.17
CA THR A 125 -4.41 9.07 12.20
C THR A 125 -3.62 10.36 12.42
N VAL A 126 -3.21 11.06 11.36
CA VAL A 126 -2.62 12.40 11.48
C VAL A 126 -3.57 13.33 12.24
N TYR A 127 -4.85 13.36 11.86
CA TYR A 127 -5.84 14.17 12.56
C TYR A 127 -5.93 13.78 14.04
N ASP A 128 -5.99 12.50 14.39
CA ASP A 128 -6.05 12.04 15.78
C ASP A 128 -4.87 12.56 16.61
N MET A 129 -3.67 12.53 16.00
CA MET A 129 -2.42 12.93 16.62
C MET A 129 -2.32 14.44 16.87
N VAL A 130 -2.98 15.26 16.05
CA VAL A 130 -2.89 16.73 16.15
C VAL A 130 -4.14 17.41 16.72
N LYS A 131 -5.30 16.74 16.77
CA LYS A 131 -6.59 17.36 17.16
C LYS A 131 -6.62 18.03 18.53
N ALA A 132 -5.69 17.69 19.42
CA ALA A 132 -5.58 18.32 20.74
C ALA A 132 -5.02 19.76 20.66
N VAL A 133 -4.24 20.07 19.63
CA VAL A 133 -3.66 21.39 19.38
C VAL A 133 -4.33 22.11 18.20
N ASP A 134 -4.97 21.36 17.30
CA ASP A 134 -5.64 21.89 16.12
C ASP A 134 -6.88 21.08 15.73
N THR A 135 -8.04 21.55 16.16
CA THR A 135 -9.33 20.93 15.82
C THR A 135 -9.82 21.29 14.42
N MET A 136 -9.22 22.31 13.79
CA MET A 136 -9.61 22.84 12.47
C MET A 136 -8.83 22.21 11.32
N ALA A 137 -7.93 21.26 11.61
CA ALA A 137 -7.24 20.49 10.58
C ALA A 137 -8.25 19.83 9.62
N VAL A 138 -7.93 19.80 8.33
CA VAL A 138 -8.82 19.33 7.27
C VAL A 138 -8.17 18.15 6.55
N ILE A 139 -8.89 17.04 6.50
CA ILE A 139 -8.57 15.92 5.60
C ILE A 139 -9.18 16.25 4.25
N GLU A 140 -8.35 16.33 3.22
CA GLU A 140 -8.79 16.68 1.87
C GLU A 140 -8.09 15.83 0.81
N ASN A 141 -8.64 15.87 -0.40
CA ASN A 141 -7.98 15.41 -1.60
C ASN A 141 -7.62 13.90 -1.67
N ILE A 142 -8.35 13.05 -0.93
CA ILE A 142 -8.21 11.58 -1.01
C ILE A 142 -8.71 11.10 -2.37
N ARG A 143 -7.82 10.55 -3.19
CA ARG A 143 -8.13 10.15 -4.56
C ARG A 143 -7.16 9.12 -5.12
N LEU A 144 -7.65 8.33 -6.08
CA LEU A 144 -6.81 7.46 -6.89
C LEU A 144 -5.97 8.30 -7.86
N LEU A 145 -4.67 8.04 -7.93
CA LEU A 145 -3.71 8.70 -8.83
C LEU A 145 -3.41 7.82 -10.05
N GLN A 146 -3.28 6.51 -9.83
CA GLN A 146 -2.94 5.54 -10.85
C GLN A 146 -3.51 4.17 -10.51
N LYS A 147 -3.80 3.37 -11.52
CA LYS A 147 -3.92 1.92 -11.41
C LYS A 147 -3.42 1.21 -12.66
N ARG A 148 -2.99 -0.04 -12.50
CA ARG A 148 -2.51 -0.89 -13.60
C ARG A 148 -3.11 -2.28 -13.55
N GLY A 149 -3.25 -2.88 -14.73
CA GLY A 149 -3.67 -4.27 -14.88
C GLY A 149 -5.19 -4.53 -14.83
N GLY A 150 -5.56 -5.74 -15.21
CA GLY A 150 -6.96 -6.17 -15.40
C GLY A 150 -7.60 -5.68 -16.70
N ASN A 151 -8.84 -6.11 -16.94
CA ASN A 151 -9.51 -5.95 -18.23
C ASN A 151 -9.79 -4.49 -18.64
N ARG A 152 -9.70 -3.55 -17.70
CA ARG A 152 -9.91 -2.11 -17.99
C ARG A 152 -8.61 -1.39 -18.38
N GLY A 153 -7.48 -2.10 -18.38
CA GLY A 153 -6.17 -1.53 -18.66
C GLY A 153 -5.68 -0.56 -17.58
N ASP A 154 -4.57 0.09 -17.91
CA ASP A 154 -3.93 1.08 -17.06
C ASP A 154 -4.72 2.39 -17.09
N TRP A 155 -4.76 3.07 -15.95
CA TRP A 155 -5.41 4.36 -15.80
C TRP A 155 -4.56 5.28 -14.94
N HIS A 156 -4.51 6.54 -15.32
CA HIS A 156 -3.82 7.61 -14.61
C HIS A 156 -4.70 8.84 -14.58
N ARG A 157 -4.61 9.60 -13.49
CA ARG A 157 -5.28 10.90 -13.37
C ARG A 157 -4.57 11.93 -14.25
N GLU A 158 -5.33 12.63 -15.11
CA GLU A 158 -4.79 13.64 -16.05
C GLU A 158 -4.27 14.93 -15.38
N GLU A 159 -4.43 15.06 -14.06
CA GLU A 159 -3.86 16.13 -13.26
C GLU A 159 -2.66 15.62 -12.46
N ALA A 160 -1.53 15.46 -13.14
CA ALA A 160 -0.23 15.45 -12.51
C ALA A 160 0.63 16.52 -13.17
N SER A 161 0.21 17.80 -13.04
CA SER A 161 1.20 18.87 -13.05
C SER A 161 2.18 18.58 -11.91
N ARG A 162 3.46 18.80 -12.20
CA ARG A 162 4.65 18.28 -11.50
C ARG A 162 4.76 18.59 -9.99
N GLU A 163 3.80 19.29 -9.40
CA GLU A 163 3.84 19.83 -8.04
C GLU A 163 3.32 18.87 -6.96
N ALA A 164 2.42 17.93 -7.28
CA ALA A 164 1.86 17.01 -6.29
C ALA A 164 2.73 15.77 -5.97
N THR A 165 3.76 15.52 -6.78
CA THR A 165 4.65 14.34 -6.68
C THR A 165 6.11 14.71 -6.49
N ASP A 166 6.48 15.99 -6.48
CA ASP A 166 7.88 16.47 -6.44
C ASP A 166 8.57 16.30 -5.08
N GLY A 167 7.91 15.71 -4.09
CA GLY A 167 8.49 15.37 -2.78
C GLY A 167 8.56 13.87 -2.48
N ILE A 168 7.90 13.01 -3.27
CA ILE A 168 7.71 11.60 -2.89
C ILE A 168 8.82 10.75 -3.50
N PRO A 169 9.73 10.16 -2.69
CA PRO A 169 10.73 9.22 -3.18
C PRO A 169 10.05 8.10 -3.96
N ARG A 170 10.48 7.91 -5.21
CA ARG A 170 10.03 6.81 -6.08
C ARG A 170 10.70 5.50 -5.65
N THR A 171 10.51 5.10 -4.40
CA THR A 171 11.14 3.90 -3.82
C THR A 171 10.76 2.64 -4.59
N ILE A 172 9.53 2.55 -5.12
CA ILE A 172 9.08 1.35 -5.85
C ILE A 172 9.48 1.36 -7.34
N GLU A 173 9.57 2.52 -8.02
CA GLU A 173 10.00 2.53 -9.44
C GLU A 173 11.50 2.20 -9.59
N ALA A 174 12.32 2.55 -8.60
CA ALA A 174 13.76 2.29 -8.62
C ALA A 174 14.09 0.80 -8.42
N GLU A 175 13.39 0.11 -7.52
CA GLU A 175 13.63 -1.32 -7.24
C GLU A 175 13.26 -2.23 -8.43
N ASN A 176 12.21 -1.88 -9.18
CA ASN A 176 11.77 -2.67 -10.34
C ASN A 176 12.70 -2.56 -11.57
N ARG A 177 13.53 -1.51 -11.69
CA ARG A 177 14.57 -1.46 -12.76
C ARG A 177 15.76 -2.35 -12.45
N ALA A 178 16.11 -2.54 -11.18
CA ALA A 178 17.25 -3.35 -10.78
C ALA A 178 16.98 -4.86 -10.91
N GLY A 179 15.73 -5.31 -10.75
CA GLY A 179 15.36 -6.73 -10.83
C GLY A 179 15.24 -7.32 -12.25
N GLY A 180 15.20 -6.48 -13.30
CA GLY A 180 14.98 -6.92 -14.69
C GLY A 180 16.22 -7.29 -15.49
N ALA A 181 17.43 -7.07 -14.95
CA ALA A 181 18.68 -7.22 -15.72
C ALA A 181 19.51 -8.48 -15.40
N ALA A 182 19.05 -9.35 -14.48
CA ALA A 182 19.76 -10.59 -14.13
C ALA A 182 18.97 -11.81 -14.60
N GLY A 183 19.10 -12.15 -15.90
CA GLY A 183 18.31 -13.24 -16.46
C GLY A 183 18.74 -13.74 -17.83
N SER A 184 20.04 -13.92 -18.09
CA SER A 184 20.51 -14.89 -19.11
C SER A 184 22.03 -15.06 -19.09
N ALA A 185 22.53 -16.09 -18.38
CA ALA A 185 23.73 -16.82 -18.79
C ALA A 185 23.87 -18.15 -18.03
N GLY A 186 23.85 -19.24 -18.79
CA GLY A 186 24.77 -20.37 -18.58
C GLY A 186 24.35 -21.46 -17.60
N ALA A 187 23.71 -22.50 -18.14
CA ALA A 187 23.67 -23.83 -17.53
C ALA A 187 25.05 -24.51 -17.63
N GLY A 188 25.42 -25.24 -16.56
CA GLY A 188 26.45 -26.28 -16.59
C GLY A 188 27.51 -26.11 -15.49
N ASP A 189 27.42 -26.88 -14.40
CA ASP A 189 28.24 -28.09 -14.30
C ASP A 189 27.80 -28.97 -13.12
N ARG A 190 27.90 -30.29 -13.31
CA ARG A 190 27.65 -31.32 -12.30
C ARG A 190 28.83 -31.35 -11.33
N ALA A 191 28.57 -31.40 -10.02
CA ALA A 191 29.57 -31.84 -9.04
C ALA A 191 29.02 -32.93 -8.13
N GLU A 192 29.79 -34.00 -8.08
CA GLU A 192 29.59 -35.32 -7.48
C GLU A 192 29.34 -35.30 -5.96
N TYR A 193 28.38 -36.11 -5.51
CA TYR A 193 28.25 -36.49 -4.10
C TYR A 193 29.04 -37.80 -3.88
N ARG A 194 30.27 -37.69 -3.35
CA ARG A 194 31.08 -38.86 -2.99
C ARG A 194 30.66 -39.40 -1.61
N SER A 195 30.41 -40.69 -1.62
CA SER A 195 30.32 -41.59 -0.48
C SER A 195 31.64 -41.68 0.29
N GLY A 196 31.54 -41.79 1.61
CA GLY A 196 32.65 -42.11 2.51
C GLY A 196 32.12 -42.41 3.90
N GLY A 197 31.91 -43.68 4.19
CA GLY A 197 31.40 -44.18 5.46
C GLY A 197 32.42 -44.17 6.59
N GLY A 198 31.92 -44.39 7.80
CA GLY A 198 32.69 -44.63 9.01
C GLY A 198 31.74 -44.90 10.17
N MET A 199 31.38 -46.17 10.34
CA MET A 199 30.79 -46.71 11.56
C MET A 199 31.78 -46.54 12.72
N ASP A 200 31.31 -46.22 13.92
CA ASP A 200 31.75 -47.00 15.07
C ASP A 200 30.70 -47.05 16.18
N GLU A 201 30.56 -48.26 16.71
CA GLU A 201 29.59 -48.68 17.71
C GLU A 201 30.09 -48.39 19.13
N GLY A 202 29.18 -48.27 20.09
CA GLY A 202 29.57 -48.25 21.50
C GLY A 202 28.46 -47.82 22.44
N GLY A 203 27.48 -48.70 22.65
CA GLY A 203 26.44 -48.50 23.66
C GLY A 203 26.95 -48.67 25.09
N SER A 204 26.25 -48.04 26.05
CA SER A 204 26.07 -48.58 27.41
C SER A 204 25.15 -47.69 28.26
N ARG A 205 23.91 -48.16 28.43
CA ARG A 205 23.13 -48.28 29.69
C ARG A 205 23.36 -47.24 30.82
N GLY A 206 22.25 -46.66 31.27
CA GLY A 206 21.74 -46.98 32.61
C GLY A 206 21.46 -45.81 33.57
N ARG A 207 20.18 -45.74 33.96
CA ARG A 207 19.52 -45.05 35.09
C ARG A 207 19.22 -43.57 34.95
#